data_AF-A0A176QCI2-F1
#
_entry.id   AF-A0A176QCI2-F1
#
_cell.length_a   1.000
_cell.length_b   1.000
_cell.length_c   1.000
_cell.angle_alpha   90.00
_cell.angle_beta   90.00
_cell.angle_gamma   90.00
#
_symmetry.space_group_name_H-M   'P 1'
#
loop_
_entity.id
_entity.type
_entity.pdbx_description
1 polymer ?
#
loop_
_entity_poly.entity_id
_entity_poly.type
_entity_poly.pdbx_seq_one_letter_code
_entity_poly.pdbx_strand_id
1 'polypeptide(L)'
;MNALTHGADTERLEQIATQLLACARRVEAVGDTGTACAPVLEEAWAGGDCEAFIGSWGSARHLVEQTETHLRAFAALLLEQAAQQEGASSSTGQPGPPGGGGIPGPRDPVTPGSAGSGVPGGRAAMLVGVPPQLTNLLSNSVIGRNLRAQYQAWSDSDMTYFERLFVPWGLPQSWRERYLDAVDGGTDRANNAYAWARKVGGPGDDLAISTLKGLSQRLSDWGQDAPTTVWTGGLPFALDALAGEVDSVARLAENPKAWWDDASSLDQAGLAVSLIPGAGVIGKASTKTAKEVIDLLTGTGRHVDDIPHDPPTPRPHPGAQGIEDLTRAVEYPDPSDPFSSYRAKGSQEALDILARHDVTDLSRTWDDVPSTKRGLVFEATEGGNLPEKFPVIDRVEQGADGMLEVTSTKTLDPTLKSYGPKFESTINGYVRDVAAFDGGRLGEVSVSSDTVGTRTLELVVRPDSLSPAQHEALERIRERAEGQGVKFVVKERP
;
A
#
# COMPACT_ATOMS: atom_id res chain seq x y z
N MET A 1 -17.13 -18.08 -31.25
CA MET A 1 -17.04 -17.90 -29.79
C MET A 1 -16.40 -19.15 -29.23
N ASN A 2 -15.13 -19.07 -28.84
CA ASN A 2 -14.41 -20.19 -28.24
C ASN A 2 -14.67 -20.15 -26.74
N ALA A 3 -15.43 -21.10 -26.21
CA ALA A 3 -15.60 -21.23 -24.77
C ALA A 3 -14.23 -21.61 -24.16
N LEU A 4 -13.66 -20.73 -23.33
CA LEU A 4 -12.50 -21.05 -22.51
C LEU A 4 -12.88 -22.20 -21.56
N THR A 5 -12.44 -23.41 -21.90
CA THR A 5 -12.77 -24.65 -21.20
C THR A 5 -11.52 -25.25 -20.54
N HIS A 6 -10.69 -24.39 -19.95
CA HIS A 6 -9.51 -24.83 -19.22
C HIS A 6 -9.78 -24.63 -17.75
N GLY A 7 -10.12 -25.74 -17.06
CA GLY A 7 -10.08 -25.80 -15.61
C GLY A 7 -8.67 -25.47 -15.11
N ALA A 8 -8.57 -25.10 -13.84
CA ALA A 8 -7.26 -24.84 -13.24
C ALA A 8 -6.38 -26.10 -13.33
N ASP A 9 -5.08 -25.88 -13.51
CA ASP A 9 -4.10 -26.96 -13.42
C ASP A 9 -3.94 -27.36 -11.94
N THR A 10 -4.46 -28.54 -11.57
CA THR A 10 -4.44 -29.03 -10.19
C THR A 10 -3.02 -29.25 -9.67
N GLU A 11 -2.11 -29.71 -10.52
CA GLU A 11 -0.70 -29.91 -10.16
C GLU A 11 -0.05 -28.56 -9.82
N ARG A 12 -0.37 -27.51 -10.60
CA ARG A 12 0.12 -26.16 -10.32
C ARG A 12 -0.43 -25.62 -9.00
N LEU A 13 -1.71 -25.86 -8.67
CA LEU A 13 -2.30 -25.43 -7.41
C LEU A 13 -1.63 -26.11 -6.20
N GLU A 14 -1.36 -27.41 -6.27
CA GLU A 14 -0.65 -28.16 -5.23
C GLU A 14 0.80 -27.68 -5.06
N GLN A 15 1.48 -27.37 -6.16
CA GLN A 15 2.83 -26.83 -6.14
C GLN A 15 2.86 -25.47 -5.41
N ILE A 16 1.95 -24.55 -5.74
CA ILE A 16 1.86 -23.24 -5.09
C ILE A 16 1.54 -23.40 -3.60
N ALA A 17 0.58 -24.27 -3.26
CA ALA A 17 0.25 -24.53 -1.85
C ALA A 17 1.46 -25.04 -1.05
N THR A 18 2.24 -25.95 -1.64
CA THR A 18 3.47 -26.47 -1.02
C THR A 18 4.50 -25.35 -0.79
N GLN A 19 4.65 -24.43 -1.74
CA GLN A 19 5.53 -23.27 -1.61
C GLN A 19 5.05 -22.30 -0.51
N LEU A 20 3.74 -22.03 -0.42
CA LEU A 20 3.17 -21.21 0.63
C LEU A 20 3.38 -21.82 2.02
N LEU A 21 3.22 -23.13 2.18
CA LEU A 21 3.51 -23.84 3.43
C LEU A 21 4.99 -23.78 3.80
N ALA A 22 5.89 -23.89 2.81
CA ALA A 22 7.32 -23.71 3.05
C ALA A 22 7.64 -22.27 3.48
N CYS A 23 6.97 -21.27 2.90
CA CYS A 23 7.10 -19.88 3.30
C CYS A 23 6.61 -19.64 4.74
N ALA A 24 5.44 -20.18 5.09
CA ALA A 24 4.89 -20.09 6.44
C ALA A 24 5.88 -20.63 7.49
N ARG A 25 6.50 -21.79 7.24
CA ARG A 25 7.52 -22.36 8.14
C ARG A 25 8.75 -21.45 8.31
N ARG A 26 9.16 -20.74 7.26
CA ARG A 26 10.27 -19.77 7.36
C ARG A 26 9.89 -18.56 8.18
N VAL A 27 8.66 -18.05 8.02
CA VAL A 27 8.12 -16.94 8.80
C VAL A 27 8.02 -17.32 10.29
N GLU A 28 7.52 -18.51 10.59
CA GLU A 28 7.50 -19.09 11.94
C GLU A 28 8.91 -19.14 12.55
N ALA A 29 9.89 -19.68 11.82
CA ALA A 29 11.28 -19.77 12.27
C ALA A 29 11.91 -18.39 12.57
N VAL A 30 11.58 -17.34 11.81
CA VAL A 30 12.02 -15.97 12.10
C VAL A 30 11.42 -15.47 13.42
N GLY A 31 10.13 -15.74 13.66
CA GLY A 31 9.46 -15.40 14.91
C GLY A 31 10.08 -16.10 16.12
N ASP A 32 10.36 -17.39 16.00
CA ASP A 32 11.00 -18.18 17.06
C ASP A 32 12.44 -17.71 17.32
N THR A 33 13.21 -17.49 16.26
CA THR A 33 14.61 -17.03 16.37
C THR A 33 14.69 -15.66 17.02
N GLY A 34 13.88 -14.69 16.59
CA GLY A 34 13.89 -13.36 17.20
C GLY A 34 13.44 -13.39 18.67
N THR A 35 12.48 -14.25 19.01
CA THR A 35 12.05 -14.44 20.41
C THR A 35 13.14 -15.08 21.26
N ALA A 36 13.89 -16.05 20.71
CA ALA A 36 15.02 -16.67 21.39
C ALA A 36 16.22 -15.71 21.55
N CYS A 37 16.42 -14.77 20.61
CA CYS A 37 17.48 -13.77 20.67
C CYS A 37 17.20 -12.63 21.65
N ALA A 38 15.93 -12.32 21.94
CA ALA A 38 15.55 -11.22 22.83
C ALA A 38 16.25 -11.25 24.20
N PRO A 39 16.29 -12.36 24.97
CA PRO A 39 17.02 -12.41 26.24
C PRO A 39 18.54 -12.29 26.10
N VAL A 40 19.11 -12.79 25.00
CA VAL A 40 20.56 -12.66 24.72
C VAL A 40 20.92 -11.20 24.47
N LEU A 41 20.06 -10.47 23.74
CA LEU A 41 20.21 -9.03 23.54
C LEU A 41 20.02 -8.26 24.84
N GLU A 42 19.08 -8.65 25.70
CA GLU A 42 18.90 -8.03 27.02
C GLU A 42 20.16 -8.14 27.90
N GLU A 43 20.86 -9.29 27.83
CA GLU A 43 22.11 -9.50 28.57
C GLU A 43 23.31 -8.77 27.95
N ALA A 44 23.43 -8.80 26.62
CA ALA A 44 24.59 -8.27 25.90
C ALA A 44 24.50 -6.76 25.61
N TRP A 45 23.29 -6.20 25.57
CA TRP A 45 23.02 -4.82 25.18
C TRP A 45 22.20 -4.11 26.26
N ALA A 46 22.89 -3.30 27.08
CA ALA A 46 22.23 -2.49 28.10
C ALA A 46 21.81 -1.11 27.55
N GLY A 47 20.70 -0.57 28.06
CA GLY A 47 20.25 0.80 27.82
C GLY A 47 18.84 0.90 27.22
N GLY A 48 18.33 2.13 27.14
CA GLY A 48 16.95 2.41 26.72
C GLY A 48 16.62 1.95 25.29
N ASP A 49 17.62 1.86 24.40
CA ASP A 49 17.42 1.36 23.04
C ASP A 49 17.12 -0.15 23.01
N CYS A 50 17.77 -0.93 23.88
CA CYS A 50 17.48 -2.36 24.03
C CYS A 50 16.08 -2.56 24.61
N GLU A 51 15.71 -1.80 25.64
CA GLU A 51 14.37 -1.82 26.22
C GLU A 51 13.29 -1.45 25.19
N ALA A 52 13.54 -0.43 24.37
CA ALA A 52 12.64 -0.04 23.27
C ALA A 52 12.54 -1.13 22.20
N PHE A 53 13.67 -1.74 21.81
CA PHE A 53 13.68 -2.86 20.87
C PHE A 53 12.87 -4.05 21.40
N ILE A 54 13.15 -4.51 22.62
CA ILE A 54 12.43 -5.63 23.27
C ILE A 54 10.94 -5.29 23.41
N GLY A 55 10.61 -4.06 23.81
CA GLY A 55 9.23 -3.58 23.88
C GLY A 55 8.52 -3.61 22.54
N SER A 56 9.21 -3.27 21.45
CA SER A 56 8.64 -3.32 20.08
C SER A 56 8.58 -4.74 19.49
N TRP A 57 9.45 -5.66 19.95
CA TRP A 57 9.52 -7.03 19.43
C TRP A 57 8.21 -7.79 19.64
N GLY A 58 7.51 -7.59 20.76
CA GLY A 58 6.20 -8.22 20.99
C GLY A 58 5.17 -7.92 19.89
N SER A 59 5.11 -6.65 19.44
CA SER A 59 4.25 -6.24 18.33
C SER A 59 4.71 -6.84 16.99
N ALA A 60 6.02 -6.86 16.74
CA ALA A 60 6.58 -7.47 15.53
C ALA A 60 6.31 -8.98 15.46
N ARG A 61 6.45 -9.69 16.58
CA ARG A 61 6.14 -11.12 16.71
C ARG A 61 4.68 -11.40 16.37
N HIS A 62 3.75 -10.58 16.86
CA HIS A 62 2.34 -10.76 16.54
C HIS A 62 2.06 -10.63 15.03
N LEU A 63 2.71 -9.69 14.34
CA LEU A 63 2.58 -9.55 12.89
C LEU A 63 3.14 -10.77 12.12
N VAL A 64 4.26 -11.33 12.60
CA VAL A 64 4.84 -12.57 12.05
C VAL A 64 3.85 -13.75 12.18
N GLU A 65 3.22 -13.91 13.34
CA GLU A 65 2.20 -14.94 13.58
C GLU A 65 0.97 -14.79 12.67
N GLN A 66 0.51 -13.56 12.47
CA GLN A 66 -0.62 -13.27 11.58
C GLN A 66 -0.28 -13.62 10.13
N THR A 67 0.92 -13.27 9.67
CA THR A 67 1.37 -13.58 8.30
C THR A 67 1.49 -15.09 8.09
N GLU A 68 2.08 -15.80 9.05
CA GLU A 68 2.15 -17.26 9.01
C GLU A 68 0.74 -17.90 8.91
N THR A 69 -0.19 -17.43 9.75
CA THR A 69 -1.58 -17.91 9.76
C THR A 69 -2.26 -17.72 8.41
N HIS A 70 -2.07 -16.56 7.78
CA HIS A 70 -2.63 -16.28 6.45
C HIS A 70 -2.03 -17.18 5.37
N LEU A 71 -0.70 -17.37 5.35
CA LEU A 71 -0.04 -18.24 4.38
C LEU A 71 -0.55 -19.69 4.47
N ARG A 72 -0.72 -20.21 5.69
CA ARG A 72 -1.29 -21.55 5.91
C ARG A 72 -2.74 -21.64 5.45
N ALA A 73 -3.55 -20.61 5.73
CA ALA A 73 -4.96 -20.58 5.30
C ALA A 73 -5.10 -20.57 3.77
N PHE A 74 -4.29 -19.75 3.07
CA PHE A 74 -4.29 -19.73 1.61
C PHE A 74 -3.83 -21.07 1.00
N ALA A 75 -2.78 -21.68 1.55
CA ALA A 75 -2.33 -22.99 1.09
C ALA A 75 -3.43 -24.06 1.25
N ALA A 76 -4.17 -24.04 2.37
CA ALA A 76 -5.27 -24.97 2.61
C ALA A 76 -6.41 -24.81 1.58
N LEU A 77 -6.76 -23.57 1.22
CA LEU A 77 -7.77 -23.29 0.19
C LEU A 77 -7.34 -23.80 -1.19
N LEU A 78 -6.07 -23.63 -1.57
CA LEU A 78 -5.54 -24.13 -2.86
C LEU A 78 -5.58 -25.66 -2.93
N LEU A 79 -5.21 -26.35 -1.85
CA LEU A 79 -5.28 -27.82 -1.77
C LEU A 79 -6.74 -28.31 -1.83
N GLU A 80 -7.66 -27.61 -1.17
CA GLU A 80 -9.09 -27.94 -1.24
C GLU A 80 -9.62 -27.78 -2.67
N GLN A 81 -9.26 -26.69 -3.36
CA GLN A 81 -9.65 -26.47 -4.75
C GLN A 81 -9.07 -27.53 -5.71
N ALA A 82 -7.79 -27.90 -5.53
CA ALA A 82 -7.17 -28.95 -6.31
C ALA A 82 -7.91 -30.29 -6.14
N ALA A 83 -8.20 -30.67 -4.89
CA ALA A 83 -8.94 -31.91 -4.58
C ALA A 83 -10.37 -31.91 -5.15
N GLN A 84 -11.08 -30.76 -5.11
CA GLN A 84 -12.42 -30.64 -5.69
C GLN A 84 -12.41 -30.84 -7.22
N GLN A 85 -11.38 -30.33 -7.91
CA GLN A 85 -11.25 -30.47 -9.35
C GLN A 85 -10.86 -31.89 -9.79
N GLU A 86 -9.98 -32.56 -9.03
CA GLU A 86 -9.64 -33.96 -9.25
C GLU A 86 -10.86 -34.87 -9.02
N GLY A 87 -11.63 -34.60 -7.96
CA GLY A 87 -12.89 -35.27 -7.66
C GLY A 87 -13.93 -35.11 -8.78
N ALA A 88 -14.10 -33.88 -9.29
CA ALA A 88 -15.02 -33.62 -10.41
C ALA A 88 -14.59 -34.37 -11.68
N SER A 89 -13.29 -34.42 -11.99
CA SER A 89 -12.75 -35.07 -13.18
C SER A 89 -12.88 -36.60 -13.13
N SER A 90 -12.70 -37.20 -11.96
CA SER A 90 -12.83 -38.66 -11.77
C SER A 90 -14.28 -39.19 -11.88
N SER A 91 -15.29 -38.33 -11.72
CA SER A 91 -16.71 -38.73 -11.68
C SER A 91 -17.37 -38.98 -13.04
N THR A 92 -16.70 -38.71 -14.17
CA THR A 92 -17.30 -38.72 -15.52
C THR A 92 -17.14 -40.06 -16.28
N GLY A 93 -16.69 -41.12 -15.61
CA GLY A 93 -16.31 -42.39 -16.23
C GLY A 93 -17.24 -43.58 -16.00
N GLN A 94 -18.47 -43.41 -15.49
CA GLN A 94 -19.36 -44.57 -15.34
C GLN A 94 -19.97 -44.94 -16.72
N PRO A 95 -19.68 -46.14 -17.26
CA PRO A 95 -20.18 -46.54 -18.58
C PRO A 95 -21.70 -46.59 -18.55
N GLY A 96 -22.35 -45.74 -19.35
CA GLY A 96 -23.78 -45.89 -19.61
C GLY A 96 -24.06 -47.29 -20.17
N PRO A 97 -25.15 -47.96 -19.73
CA PRO A 97 -25.46 -49.31 -20.19
C PRO A 97 -25.69 -49.32 -21.71
N PRO A 98 -25.26 -50.38 -22.42
CA PRO A 98 -25.34 -50.43 -23.87
C PRO A 98 -26.76 -50.72 -24.33
N GLY A 99 -27.26 -49.88 -25.25
CA GLY A 99 -28.13 -50.28 -26.36
C GLY A 99 -29.53 -50.85 -26.06
N GLY A 100 -30.55 -50.11 -26.53
CA GLY A 100 -31.83 -50.63 -27.00
C GLY A 100 -32.57 -49.48 -27.69
N GLY A 101 -32.65 -49.39 -29.01
CA GLY A 101 -33.34 -50.33 -29.88
C GLY A 101 -34.83 -49.98 -29.87
N GLY A 102 -35.26 -49.07 -30.77
CA GLY A 102 -36.52 -48.35 -30.66
C GLY A 102 -37.80 -49.09 -31.05
N ILE A 103 -38.95 -48.43 -30.83
CA ILE A 103 -40.25 -48.70 -31.48
C ILE A 103 -41.06 -47.36 -31.54
N PRO A 104 -41.77 -47.06 -32.65
CA PRO A 104 -42.61 -45.87 -32.80
C PRO A 104 -44.11 -46.10 -32.49
N GLY A 105 -44.75 -45.12 -31.84
CA GLY A 105 -46.21 -44.89 -31.74
C GLY A 105 -46.90 -45.32 -30.43
N PRO A 106 -48.16 -44.94 -30.14
CA PRO A 106 -49.05 -43.93 -30.74
C PRO A 106 -49.51 -42.83 -29.75
N ARG A 107 -50.18 -41.79 -30.30
CA ARG A 107 -50.94 -40.75 -29.58
C ARG A 107 -52.12 -41.36 -28.81
N ASP A 108 -52.42 -40.78 -27.64
CA ASP A 108 -53.79 -40.65 -27.11
C ASP A 108 -53.88 -39.57 -26.01
N PRO A 109 -55.10 -39.08 -25.67
CA PRO A 109 -55.37 -37.68 -25.37
C PRO A 109 -55.61 -37.35 -23.88
N VAL A 110 -55.42 -36.06 -23.57
CA VAL A 110 -56.12 -35.20 -22.59
C VAL A 110 -56.66 -35.86 -21.32
N THR A 111 -56.09 -35.46 -20.18
CA THR A 111 -56.83 -35.42 -18.91
C THR A 111 -56.54 -34.07 -18.22
N PRO A 112 -57.57 -33.30 -17.81
CA PRO A 112 -57.38 -31.97 -17.22
C PRO A 112 -57.34 -32.02 -15.70
N GLY A 113 -56.47 -31.18 -15.12
CA GLY A 113 -56.61 -30.68 -13.76
C GLY A 113 -55.54 -31.15 -12.78
N SER A 114 -54.58 -30.28 -12.46
CA SER A 114 -54.36 -29.85 -11.08
C SER A 114 -53.36 -28.69 -11.04
N ALA A 115 -53.61 -27.78 -10.11
CA ALA A 115 -52.96 -26.51 -9.89
C ALA A 115 -51.46 -26.59 -9.59
N GLY A 116 -50.73 -25.51 -9.88
CA GLY A 116 -49.37 -25.33 -9.33
C GLY A 116 -48.59 -24.20 -9.98
N SER A 117 -48.54 -23.07 -9.28
CA SER A 117 -47.68 -21.90 -9.46
C SER A 117 -46.32 -22.18 -10.12
N GLY A 118 -46.00 -21.44 -11.17
CA GLY A 118 -44.66 -21.39 -11.77
C GLY A 118 -43.81 -20.29 -11.13
N VAL A 119 -42.66 -20.70 -10.58
CA VAL A 119 -41.48 -19.84 -10.32
C VAL A 119 -40.24 -20.66 -10.72
N PRO A 120 -39.23 -20.05 -11.39
CA PRO A 120 -38.08 -20.77 -11.96
C PRO A 120 -36.98 -20.95 -10.90
N GLY A 121 -36.35 -22.13 -10.87
CA GLY A 121 -35.26 -22.40 -9.93
C GLY A 121 -34.48 -23.66 -10.30
N GLY A 122 -33.56 -23.56 -11.24
CA GLY A 122 -32.58 -24.60 -11.53
C GLY A 122 -31.19 -24.16 -11.07
N ARG A 123 -30.83 -24.45 -9.82
CA ARG A 123 -29.45 -24.49 -9.28
C ARG A 123 -29.47 -24.93 -7.80
N ALA A 124 -29.60 -26.23 -7.56
CA ALA A 124 -29.29 -26.85 -6.26
C ALA A 124 -29.16 -28.38 -6.43
N ALA A 125 -28.01 -28.82 -6.94
CA ALA A 125 -27.61 -30.22 -6.89
C ALA A 125 -26.09 -30.32 -6.86
N MET A 126 -25.46 -29.95 -5.75
CA MET A 126 -24.03 -30.22 -5.52
C MET A 126 -23.72 -30.18 -4.02
N LEU A 127 -24.10 -31.24 -3.31
CA LEU A 127 -23.62 -31.56 -1.96
C LEU A 127 -23.77 -33.07 -1.78
N VAL A 128 -22.93 -33.82 -2.50
CA VAL A 128 -22.77 -35.26 -2.32
C VAL A 128 -21.30 -35.49 -1.96
N GLY A 129 -21.03 -35.89 -0.72
CA GLY A 129 -19.69 -36.34 -0.30
C GLY A 129 -19.10 -35.81 1.01
N VAL A 130 -19.84 -35.05 1.84
CA VAL A 130 -19.30 -34.59 3.14
C VAL A 130 -19.73 -35.52 4.29
N PRO A 131 -18.82 -35.96 5.18
CA PRO A 131 -19.19 -36.69 6.38
C PRO A 131 -20.20 -35.88 7.23
N PRO A 132 -21.29 -36.48 7.73
CA PRO A 132 -22.38 -35.76 8.43
C PRO A 132 -21.97 -34.92 9.65
N GLN A 133 -20.77 -35.15 10.18
CA GLN A 133 -20.21 -34.46 11.34
C GLN A 133 -19.58 -33.10 10.97
N LEU A 134 -19.06 -32.95 9.74
CA LEU A 134 -18.45 -31.72 9.23
C LEU A 134 -19.47 -30.75 8.60
N THR A 135 -20.53 -31.29 7.98
CA THR A 135 -21.64 -30.49 7.45
C THR A 135 -22.36 -29.71 8.54
N ASN A 136 -22.52 -30.25 9.75
CA ASN A 136 -23.16 -29.57 10.87
C ASN A 136 -22.30 -28.47 11.52
N LEU A 137 -20.97 -28.57 11.43
CA LEU A 137 -20.02 -27.56 11.92
C LEU A 137 -19.87 -26.37 10.96
N LEU A 138 -19.94 -26.61 9.65
CA LEU A 138 -19.81 -25.57 8.62
C LEU A 138 -21.15 -24.93 8.23
N SER A 139 -22.29 -25.61 8.41
CA SER A 139 -23.60 -25.03 8.04
C SER A 139 -24.15 -24.01 9.04
N ASN A 140 -23.74 -24.09 10.32
CA ASN A 140 -24.25 -23.20 11.38
C ASN A 140 -23.22 -22.24 11.99
N SER A 141 -21.95 -22.29 11.56
CA SER A 141 -20.92 -21.37 12.06
C SER A 141 -20.86 -20.07 11.25
N VAL A 142 -20.47 -18.97 11.92
CA VAL A 142 -20.22 -17.66 11.31
C VAL A 142 -19.20 -17.77 10.16
N ILE A 143 -18.22 -18.66 10.32
CA ILE A 143 -17.15 -18.92 9.35
C ILE A 143 -17.72 -19.54 8.06
N GLY A 144 -18.61 -20.54 8.16
CA GLY A 144 -19.19 -21.18 6.98
C GLY A 144 -20.17 -20.29 6.21
N ARG A 145 -20.85 -19.35 6.87
CA ARG A 145 -21.68 -18.33 6.19
C ARG A 145 -20.82 -17.32 5.42
N ASN A 146 -19.70 -16.88 6.00
CA ASN A 146 -18.77 -15.97 5.34
C ASN A 146 -18.09 -16.60 4.12
N LEU A 147 -17.64 -17.86 4.24
CA LEU A 147 -17.02 -18.58 3.12
C LEU A 147 -17.99 -18.78 1.95
N ARG A 148 -19.27 -19.06 2.22
CA ARG A 148 -20.30 -19.18 1.17
C ARG A 148 -20.59 -17.85 0.48
N ALA A 149 -20.67 -16.75 1.23
CA ALA A 149 -20.86 -15.41 0.66
C ALA A 149 -19.66 -15.00 -0.21
N GLN A 150 -18.43 -15.33 0.20
CA GLN A 150 -17.21 -15.09 -0.56
C GLN A 150 -17.15 -15.93 -1.84
N TYR A 151 -17.53 -17.20 -1.78
CA TYR A 151 -17.61 -18.08 -2.96
C TYR A 151 -18.66 -17.60 -3.97
N GLN A 152 -19.82 -17.13 -3.50
CA GLN A 152 -20.86 -16.57 -4.34
C GLN A 152 -20.36 -15.30 -5.07
N ALA A 153 -19.72 -14.39 -4.34
CA ALA A 153 -19.13 -13.15 -4.89
C ALA A 153 -18.00 -13.44 -5.90
N TRP A 154 -17.20 -14.48 -5.65
CA TRP A 154 -16.18 -14.98 -6.57
C TRP A 154 -16.79 -15.53 -7.86
N SER A 155 -17.85 -16.34 -7.76
CA SER A 155 -18.54 -16.96 -8.90
C SER A 155 -19.27 -15.94 -9.77
N ASP A 156 -19.83 -14.88 -9.19
CA ASP A 156 -20.69 -13.92 -9.89
C ASP A 156 -19.91 -12.74 -10.53
N SER A 157 -18.58 -12.70 -10.39
CA SER A 157 -17.75 -11.64 -10.99
C SER A 157 -17.51 -11.82 -12.49
N ASP A 158 -17.30 -10.72 -13.22
CA ASP A 158 -17.00 -10.70 -14.67
C ASP A 158 -15.48 -10.66 -14.98
N MET A 159 -14.63 -10.88 -13.97
CA MET A 159 -13.17 -10.80 -14.07
C MET A 159 -12.57 -12.04 -14.79
N THR A 160 -11.33 -11.95 -15.26
CA THR A 160 -10.60 -13.11 -15.79
C THR A 160 -10.25 -14.11 -14.67
N TYR A 161 -10.01 -15.38 -15.02
CA TYR A 161 -9.66 -16.42 -14.04
C TYR A 161 -8.43 -16.05 -13.18
N PHE A 162 -7.44 -15.37 -13.78
CA PHE A 162 -6.22 -14.97 -13.10
C PHE A 162 -6.46 -13.81 -12.13
N GLU A 163 -7.22 -12.78 -12.52
CA GLU A 163 -7.60 -11.68 -11.62
C GLU A 163 -8.41 -12.19 -10.42
N ARG A 164 -9.29 -13.19 -10.62
CA ARG A 164 -10.11 -13.77 -9.55
C ARG A 164 -9.32 -14.46 -8.44
N LEU A 165 -8.12 -14.96 -8.74
CA LEU A 165 -7.25 -15.71 -7.81
C LEU A 165 -6.63 -14.82 -6.74
N PHE A 166 -6.46 -13.54 -7.04
CA PHE A 166 -5.72 -12.60 -6.19
C PHE A 166 -6.65 -11.61 -5.47
N VAL A 167 -7.91 -11.50 -5.87
CA VAL A 167 -8.88 -10.60 -5.22
C VAL A 167 -9.20 -11.08 -3.80
N PRO A 168 -9.06 -10.22 -2.78
CA PRO A 168 -9.40 -10.58 -1.41
C PRO A 168 -10.92 -10.50 -1.20
N TRP A 169 -11.66 -11.52 -1.63
CA TRP A 169 -13.14 -11.59 -1.67
C TRP A 169 -13.83 -11.35 -0.33
N GLY A 170 -13.13 -11.56 0.80
CA GLY A 170 -13.62 -11.26 2.14
C GLY A 170 -13.58 -9.80 2.54
N LEU A 171 -12.95 -8.93 1.74
CA LEU A 171 -12.86 -7.50 2.01
C LEU A 171 -14.01 -6.73 1.35
N PRO A 172 -14.38 -5.55 1.91
CA PRO A 172 -15.33 -4.64 1.30
C PRO A 172 -14.99 -4.39 -0.18
N GLN A 173 -16.01 -4.17 -1.02
CA GLN A 173 -15.81 -3.96 -2.46
C GLN A 173 -14.78 -2.86 -2.78
N SER A 174 -14.81 -1.77 -2.01
CA SER A 174 -13.84 -0.67 -2.12
C SER A 174 -12.39 -1.11 -1.90
N TRP A 175 -12.14 -2.07 -1.01
CA TRP A 175 -10.80 -2.63 -0.79
C TRP A 175 -10.36 -3.55 -1.93
N ARG A 176 -11.30 -4.28 -2.55
CA ARG A 176 -11.02 -5.15 -3.68
C ARG A 176 -10.68 -4.35 -4.94
N GLU A 177 -11.39 -3.26 -5.16
CA GLU A 177 -11.12 -2.32 -6.26
C GLU A 177 -9.73 -1.68 -6.09
N ARG A 178 -9.36 -1.27 -4.87
CA ARG A 178 -8.01 -0.76 -4.54
C ARG A 178 -6.91 -1.79 -4.74
N TYR A 179 -7.16 -3.05 -4.35
CA TYR A 179 -6.21 -4.14 -4.56
C TYR A 179 -5.96 -4.39 -6.05
N LEU A 180 -7.02 -4.41 -6.86
CA LEU A 180 -6.92 -4.63 -8.30
C LEU A 180 -6.18 -3.49 -9.01
N ASP A 181 -6.46 -2.24 -8.64
CA ASP A 181 -5.78 -1.05 -9.19
C ASP A 181 -4.26 -1.06 -8.88
N ALA A 182 -3.89 -1.50 -7.67
CA ALA A 182 -2.49 -1.67 -7.28
C ALA A 182 -1.76 -2.78 -8.07
N VAL A 183 -2.45 -3.90 -8.35
CA VAL A 183 -1.90 -5.02 -9.15
C VAL A 183 -1.73 -4.61 -10.61
N ASP A 184 -2.67 -3.85 -11.17
CA ASP A 184 -2.59 -3.36 -12.54
C ASP A 184 -1.42 -2.37 -12.71
N GLY A 185 -1.31 -1.40 -11.80
CA GLY A 185 -0.17 -0.47 -11.78
C GLY A 185 1.18 -1.13 -11.47
N GLY A 186 1.21 -2.30 -10.82
CA GLY A 186 2.41 -3.13 -10.68
C GLY A 186 2.83 -3.79 -12.00
N THR A 187 1.85 -4.32 -12.73
CA THR A 187 2.04 -4.98 -14.03
C THR A 187 2.54 -4.01 -15.10
N ASP A 188 2.01 -2.79 -15.13
CA ASP A 188 2.46 -1.73 -16.04
C ASP A 188 3.90 -1.28 -15.77
N ARG A 189 4.29 -1.20 -14.50
CA ARG A 189 5.68 -0.88 -14.12
C ARG A 189 6.67 -1.96 -14.54
N ALA A 190 6.29 -3.24 -14.37
CA ALA A 190 7.10 -4.36 -14.84
C ALA A 190 7.25 -4.37 -16.37
N ASN A 191 6.18 -4.10 -17.11
CA ASN A 191 6.21 -3.98 -18.57
C ASN A 191 7.08 -2.82 -19.05
N ASN A 192 7.06 -1.68 -18.36
CA ASN A 192 7.90 -0.52 -18.67
C ASN A 192 9.38 -0.77 -18.38
N ALA A 193 9.70 -1.45 -17.28
CA ALA A 193 11.07 -1.88 -16.96
C ALA A 193 11.61 -2.87 -18.02
N TYR A 194 10.78 -3.81 -18.48
CA TYR A 194 11.11 -4.74 -19.56
C TYR A 194 11.34 -4.01 -20.90
N ALA A 195 10.50 -3.02 -21.24
CA ALA A 195 10.65 -2.21 -22.44
C ALA A 195 11.92 -1.32 -22.41
N TRP A 196 12.30 -0.84 -21.23
CA TRP A 196 13.53 -0.11 -21.00
C TRP A 196 14.75 -1.02 -21.15
N ALA A 197 14.80 -2.18 -20.48
CA ALA A 197 15.92 -3.13 -20.57
C ALA A 197 16.21 -3.58 -22.01
N ARG A 198 15.16 -3.68 -22.85
CA ARG A 198 15.30 -3.97 -24.28
C ARG A 198 15.98 -2.86 -25.10
N LYS A 199 15.92 -1.60 -24.64
CA LYS A 199 16.43 -0.42 -25.36
C LYS A 199 17.89 -0.08 -25.09
N VAL A 200 18.47 -0.49 -23.96
CA VAL A 200 19.76 0.06 -23.47
C VAL A 200 20.98 -0.87 -23.65
N GLY A 201 20.94 -1.86 -24.53
CA GLY A 201 22.11 -2.74 -24.75
C GLY A 201 23.37 -1.99 -25.22
N GLY A 202 24.32 -1.73 -24.31
CA GLY A 202 25.61 -1.08 -24.56
C GLY A 202 26.61 -1.17 -23.38
N PRO A 203 27.93 -1.09 -23.63
CA PRO A 203 29.00 -1.77 -22.86
C PRO A 203 29.54 -1.00 -21.63
N GLY A 204 28.67 -0.65 -20.68
CA GLY A 204 29.05 0.04 -19.43
C GLY A 204 29.16 -0.85 -18.18
N ASP A 205 28.89 -2.15 -18.28
CA ASP A 205 28.36 -2.95 -17.15
C ASP A 205 29.37 -3.77 -16.33
N ASP A 206 30.64 -3.89 -16.76
CA ASP A 206 31.59 -4.84 -16.15
C ASP A 206 31.99 -4.51 -14.69
N LEU A 207 31.96 -3.24 -14.29
CA LEU A 207 32.41 -2.81 -12.95
C LEU A 207 31.35 -3.07 -11.86
N ALA A 208 30.08 -2.84 -12.17
CA ALA A 208 28.98 -3.09 -11.23
C ALA A 208 28.73 -4.60 -11.05
N ILE A 209 28.76 -5.35 -12.16
CA ILE A 209 28.60 -6.81 -12.14
C ILE A 209 29.77 -7.47 -11.38
N SER A 210 31.01 -7.02 -11.56
CA SER A 210 32.16 -7.55 -10.81
C SER A 210 32.11 -7.22 -9.32
N THR A 211 31.57 -6.07 -8.94
CA THR A 211 31.37 -5.68 -7.53
C THR A 211 30.32 -6.55 -6.84
N LEU A 212 29.20 -6.83 -7.51
CA LEU A 212 28.14 -7.72 -7.00
C LEU A 212 28.64 -9.17 -6.85
N LYS A 213 29.36 -9.70 -7.85
CA LYS A 213 29.99 -11.03 -7.79
C LYS A 213 31.00 -11.11 -6.64
N GLY A 214 31.80 -10.06 -6.43
CA GLY A 214 32.75 -9.98 -5.32
C GLY A 214 32.09 -9.94 -3.93
N LEU A 215 30.91 -9.32 -3.81
CA LEU A 215 30.15 -9.27 -2.56
C LEU A 215 29.50 -10.62 -2.23
N SER A 216 28.88 -11.29 -3.22
CA SER A 216 28.31 -12.63 -3.05
C SER A 216 29.37 -13.63 -2.58
N GLN A 217 30.56 -13.64 -3.20
CA GLN A 217 31.67 -14.51 -2.80
C GLN A 217 32.09 -14.26 -1.35
N ARG A 218 32.26 -13.00 -0.93
CA ARG A 218 32.64 -12.65 0.45
C ARG A 218 31.61 -13.08 1.49
N LEU A 219 30.32 -13.00 1.17
CA LEU A 219 29.25 -13.43 2.07
C LEU A 219 29.24 -14.96 2.23
N SER A 220 29.48 -15.71 1.15
CA SER A 220 29.60 -17.17 1.20
C SER A 220 30.86 -17.61 1.96
N ASP A 221 32.02 -16.99 1.67
CA ASP A 221 33.29 -17.28 2.37
C ASP A 221 33.13 -17.02 3.89
N TRP A 222 32.44 -15.95 4.27
CA TRP A 222 32.19 -15.63 5.68
C TRP A 222 31.25 -16.63 6.37
N GLY A 223 30.27 -17.16 5.65
CA GLY A 223 29.42 -18.25 6.14
C GLY A 223 30.19 -19.55 6.39
N GLN A 224 31.20 -19.84 5.56
CA GLN A 224 32.03 -21.05 5.66
C GLN A 224 33.10 -20.96 6.75
N ASP A 225 33.66 -19.77 6.98
CA ASP A 225 34.75 -19.55 7.96
C ASP A 225 34.27 -19.27 9.40
N ALA A 226 32.95 -19.16 9.63
CA ALA A 226 32.41 -18.90 10.95
C ALA A 226 32.65 -20.09 11.91
N PRO A 227 33.23 -19.87 13.11
CA PRO A 227 33.58 -20.96 14.02
C PRO A 227 32.34 -21.70 14.54
N THR A 228 32.24 -22.98 14.19
CA THR A 228 31.12 -23.90 14.49
C THR A 228 30.88 -24.16 15.96
N THR A 229 31.79 -23.74 16.85
CA THR A 229 31.78 -24.04 18.29
C THR A 229 31.05 -23.02 19.16
N VAL A 230 30.63 -21.86 18.63
CA VAL A 230 29.91 -20.83 19.40
C VAL A 230 28.50 -20.55 18.85
N TRP A 231 28.17 -20.99 17.63
CA TRP A 231 26.95 -20.59 16.94
C TRP A 231 26.26 -21.75 16.20
N THR A 232 25.61 -22.65 16.94
CA THR A 232 24.79 -23.75 16.38
C THR A 232 23.37 -23.33 15.99
N GLY A 233 23.20 -22.13 15.40
CA GLY A 233 21.88 -21.46 15.34
C GLY A 233 21.50 -20.73 14.04
N GLY A 234 21.94 -21.19 12.87
CA GLY A 234 21.34 -20.74 11.59
C GLY A 234 21.96 -19.50 10.91
N LEU A 235 22.99 -18.88 11.49
CA LEU A 235 23.71 -17.78 10.84
C LEU A 235 24.37 -18.18 9.50
N PRO A 236 25.05 -19.35 9.36
CA PRO A 236 25.63 -19.77 8.08
C PRO A 236 24.57 -19.94 6.99
N PHE A 237 23.39 -20.45 7.35
CA PHE A 237 22.26 -20.61 6.44
C PHE A 237 21.70 -19.26 5.97
N ALA A 238 21.57 -18.28 6.86
CA ALA A 238 21.08 -16.95 6.51
C ALA A 238 22.05 -16.19 5.58
N LEU A 239 23.36 -16.35 5.78
CA LEU A 239 24.39 -15.71 4.96
C LEU A 239 24.49 -16.35 3.57
N ASP A 240 24.39 -17.69 3.46
CA ASP A 240 24.34 -18.38 2.16
C ASP A 240 23.07 -18.02 1.38
N ALA A 241 21.92 -17.92 2.05
CA ALA A 241 20.68 -17.48 1.40
C ALA A 241 20.80 -16.05 0.84
N LEU A 242 21.46 -15.15 1.59
CA LEU A 242 21.73 -13.79 1.14
C LEU A 242 22.73 -13.75 -0.03
N ALA A 243 23.79 -14.57 0.02
CA ALA A 243 24.78 -14.68 -1.05
C ALA A 243 24.15 -15.17 -2.38
N GLY A 244 23.22 -16.12 -2.29
CA GLY A 244 22.45 -16.62 -3.43
C GLY A 244 21.55 -15.56 -4.07
N GLU A 245 20.92 -14.71 -3.27
CA GLU A 245 20.08 -13.61 -3.77
C GLU A 245 20.93 -12.55 -4.52
N VAL A 246 22.10 -12.20 -3.97
CA VAL A 246 23.03 -11.26 -4.60
C VAL A 246 23.59 -11.80 -5.92
N ASP A 247 23.90 -13.10 -6.00
CA ASP A 247 24.32 -13.76 -7.25
C ASP A 247 23.19 -13.79 -8.30
N SER A 248 21.96 -14.05 -7.86
CA SER A 248 20.77 -14.02 -8.74
C SER A 248 20.58 -12.64 -9.37
N VAL A 249 20.70 -11.56 -8.59
CA VAL A 249 20.65 -10.17 -9.09
C VAL A 249 21.80 -9.87 -10.04
N ALA A 250 23.01 -10.36 -9.76
CA ALA A 250 24.16 -10.17 -10.64
C ALA A 250 23.98 -10.85 -12.00
N ARG A 251 23.42 -12.07 -12.03
CA ARG A 251 23.10 -12.80 -13.27
C ARG A 251 21.96 -12.17 -14.05
N LEU A 252 20.92 -11.68 -13.35
CA LEU A 252 19.83 -10.93 -13.95
C LEU A 252 20.35 -9.66 -14.65
N ALA A 253 21.30 -8.95 -14.03
CA ALA A 253 21.90 -7.76 -14.62
C ALA A 253 22.80 -8.09 -15.84
N GLU A 254 23.55 -9.20 -15.79
CA GLU A 254 24.48 -9.60 -16.86
C GLU A 254 23.77 -10.09 -18.13
N ASN A 255 22.69 -10.86 -17.98
CA ASN A 255 21.91 -11.32 -19.11
C ASN A 255 20.45 -11.55 -18.69
N PRO A 256 19.61 -10.50 -18.69
CA PRO A 256 18.25 -10.58 -18.18
C PRO A 256 17.40 -11.66 -18.85
N LYS A 257 17.64 -11.91 -20.14
CA LYS A 257 16.90 -12.91 -20.92
C LYS A 257 17.34 -14.33 -20.57
N ALA A 258 18.65 -14.60 -20.57
CA ALA A 258 19.13 -15.93 -20.19
C ALA A 258 18.81 -16.24 -18.73
N TRP A 259 18.91 -15.25 -17.84
CA TRP A 259 18.47 -15.40 -16.45
C TRP A 259 16.98 -15.72 -16.38
N TRP A 260 16.11 -15.02 -17.10
CA TRP A 260 14.67 -15.28 -17.05
C TRP A 260 14.30 -16.66 -17.61
N ASP A 261 14.98 -17.09 -18.67
CA ASP A 261 14.78 -18.40 -19.29
C ASP A 261 15.33 -19.56 -18.42
N ASP A 262 16.38 -19.32 -17.62
CA ASP A 262 17.01 -20.30 -16.73
C ASP A 262 16.50 -20.24 -15.27
N ALA A 263 15.85 -19.15 -14.87
CA ALA A 263 15.35 -18.94 -13.51
C ALA A 263 14.22 -19.93 -13.20
N SER A 264 14.29 -20.57 -12.04
CA SER A 264 13.19 -21.41 -11.61
C SER A 264 11.94 -20.54 -11.40
N SER A 265 10.75 -21.13 -11.54
CA SER A 265 9.50 -20.41 -11.24
C SER A 265 9.43 -19.85 -9.81
N LEU A 266 10.33 -20.29 -8.92
CA LEU A 266 10.48 -19.87 -7.54
C LEU A 266 11.38 -18.60 -7.42
N ASP A 267 12.41 -18.47 -8.25
CA ASP A 267 13.27 -17.28 -8.34
C ASP A 267 12.53 -16.13 -9.04
N GLN A 268 11.73 -16.45 -10.07
CA GLN A 268 10.84 -15.48 -10.72
C GLN A 268 9.78 -14.95 -9.74
N ALA A 269 9.23 -15.81 -8.87
CA ALA A 269 8.28 -15.42 -7.84
C ALA A 269 8.93 -14.64 -6.67
N GLY A 270 10.16 -15.02 -6.27
CA GLY A 270 10.95 -14.30 -5.26
C GLY A 270 11.26 -12.85 -5.67
N LEU A 271 11.65 -12.65 -6.94
CA LEU A 271 11.85 -11.32 -7.52
C LEU A 271 10.54 -10.52 -7.61
N ALA A 272 9.44 -11.17 -7.99
CA ALA A 272 8.13 -10.53 -8.02
C ALA A 272 7.66 -10.09 -6.62
N VAL A 273 7.95 -10.89 -5.58
CA VAL A 273 7.60 -10.58 -4.18
C VAL A 273 8.52 -9.51 -3.59
N SER A 274 9.81 -9.46 -3.95
CA SER A 274 10.74 -8.43 -3.48
C SER A 274 10.49 -7.04 -4.08
N LEU A 275 9.69 -6.97 -5.16
CA LEU A 275 9.22 -5.75 -5.80
C LEU A 275 7.86 -5.25 -5.26
N ILE A 276 7.21 -6.00 -4.35
CA ILE A 276 5.97 -5.57 -3.68
C ILE A 276 6.36 -4.71 -2.46
N PRO A 277 5.96 -3.43 -2.40
CA PRO A 277 6.13 -2.62 -1.19
C PRO A 277 5.26 -3.21 -0.06
N GLY A 278 5.86 -3.93 0.88
CA GLY A 278 5.13 -4.45 2.05
C GLY A 278 5.61 -5.77 2.67
N ALA A 279 6.51 -6.54 2.04
CA ALA A 279 7.10 -7.73 2.67
C ALA A 279 8.36 -7.36 3.46
N GLY A 280 8.31 -7.44 4.79
CA GLY A 280 9.25 -6.79 5.70
C GLY A 280 10.59 -7.49 6.02
N VAL A 281 11.53 -6.63 6.43
CA VAL A 281 12.61 -6.79 7.44
C VAL A 281 13.92 -7.53 7.10
N ILE A 282 13.99 -8.50 6.18
CA ILE A 282 15.32 -8.88 5.61
C ILE A 282 15.77 -7.83 4.55
N GLY A 283 14.84 -6.98 4.13
CA GLY A 283 15.05 -5.92 3.15
C GLY A 283 15.96 -4.77 3.59
N LYS A 284 16.20 -4.48 4.87
CA LYS A 284 16.95 -3.25 5.23
C LYS A 284 18.46 -3.32 4.92
N ALA A 285 19.06 -4.51 4.92
CA ALA A 285 20.45 -4.67 4.48
C ALA A 285 20.55 -4.73 2.94
N SER A 286 19.65 -5.48 2.30
CA SER A 286 19.64 -5.64 0.83
C SER A 286 19.15 -4.41 0.08
N THR A 287 18.22 -3.61 0.63
CA THR A 287 17.78 -2.34 0.03
C THR A 287 18.85 -1.27 0.13
N LYS A 288 19.69 -1.28 1.17
CA LYS A 288 20.82 -0.35 1.26
C LYS A 288 21.88 -0.69 0.21
N THR A 289 22.23 -1.97 0.06
CA THR A 289 23.15 -2.43 -0.98
C THR A 289 22.59 -2.26 -2.39
N ALA A 290 21.31 -2.54 -2.62
CA ALA A 290 20.65 -2.33 -3.91
C ALA A 290 20.53 -0.85 -4.26
N LYS A 291 20.26 0.02 -3.27
CA LYS A 291 20.25 1.48 -3.44
C LYS A 291 21.65 2.01 -3.74
N GLU A 292 22.67 1.57 -3.03
CA GLU A 292 24.07 1.96 -3.29
C GLU A 292 24.54 1.47 -4.68
N VAL A 293 24.09 0.30 -5.13
CA VAL A 293 24.38 -0.23 -6.48
C VAL A 293 23.62 0.53 -7.57
N ILE A 294 22.36 0.90 -7.34
CA ILE A 294 21.56 1.74 -8.26
C ILE A 294 22.13 3.16 -8.33
N ASP A 295 22.55 3.74 -7.21
CA ASP A 295 23.20 5.05 -7.16
C ASP A 295 24.60 5.02 -7.82
N LEU A 296 25.33 3.90 -7.70
CA LEU A 296 26.60 3.67 -8.40
C LEU A 296 26.41 3.51 -9.92
N LEU A 297 25.35 2.83 -10.35
CA LEU A 297 25.00 2.59 -11.76
C LEU A 297 24.45 3.84 -12.46
N THR A 298 23.77 4.72 -11.72
CA THR A 298 23.18 5.96 -12.26
C THR A 298 24.09 7.19 -12.11
N GLY A 299 25.16 7.10 -11.31
CA GLY A 299 25.99 8.22 -10.87
C GLY A 299 27.11 8.70 -11.79
N THR A 300 27.35 8.10 -12.96
CA THR A 300 28.40 8.56 -13.91
C THR A 300 27.84 8.79 -15.30
N GLY A 301 27.15 9.92 -15.48
CA GLY A 301 26.62 10.37 -16.75
C GLY A 301 26.45 11.89 -16.85
N ARG A 302 27.40 12.68 -16.34
CA ARG A 302 27.51 14.10 -16.68
C ARG A 302 28.00 14.20 -18.12
N HIS A 303 27.08 14.24 -19.09
CA HIS A 303 27.20 14.89 -20.42
C HIS A 303 26.01 14.54 -21.34
N VAL A 304 24.77 14.66 -20.83
CA VAL A 304 23.57 14.61 -21.69
C VAL A 304 22.69 15.83 -21.39
N ASP A 305 23.21 17.03 -21.60
CA ASP A 305 22.48 18.29 -21.42
C ASP A 305 22.02 18.94 -22.76
N ASP A 306 22.09 18.21 -23.89
CA ASP A 306 21.71 18.76 -25.21
C ASP A 306 20.41 18.17 -25.79
N ILE A 307 19.52 17.62 -24.96
CA ILE A 307 18.14 17.33 -25.37
C ILE A 307 17.27 18.49 -24.86
N PRO A 308 16.50 19.19 -25.71
CA PRO A 308 15.56 20.20 -25.24
C PRO A 308 14.53 19.53 -24.33
N HIS A 309 14.73 19.63 -23.02
CA HIS A 309 13.68 19.40 -22.06
C HIS A 309 12.79 20.64 -22.10
N ASP A 310 11.50 20.44 -22.35
CA ASP A 310 10.51 21.42 -21.92
C ASP A 310 10.79 21.71 -20.43
N PRO A 311 10.80 22.99 -19.99
CA PRO A 311 11.01 23.31 -18.59
C PRO A 311 10.03 22.50 -17.77
N PRO A 312 10.46 21.85 -16.66
CA PRO A 312 9.55 21.08 -15.82
C PRO A 312 8.37 21.99 -15.48
N THR A 313 7.19 21.60 -15.94
CA THR A 313 5.97 22.28 -15.54
C THR A 313 5.95 22.25 -14.01
N PRO A 314 5.72 23.40 -13.34
CA PRO A 314 5.52 23.40 -11.90
C PRO A 314 4.38 22.41 -11.64
N ARG A 315 4.64 21.29 -10.96
CA ARG A 315 3.56 20.39 -10.56
C ARG A 315 2.73 21.18 -9.56
N PRO A 316 1.48 21.55 -9.88
CA PRO A 316 0.60 22.00 -8.84
C PRO A 316 0.40 20.77 -7.95
N HIS A 317 0.71 20.84 -6.66
CA HIS A 317 -0.09 20.10 -5.70
C HIS A 317 -1.34 20.96 -5.54
N PRO A 318 -2.44 20.70 -6.27
CA PRO A 318 -3.67 21.43 -5.99
C PRO A 318 -4.04 20.99 -4.57
N GLY A 319 -4.20 21.93 -3.64
CA GLY A 319 -4.56 21.63 -2.26
C GLY A 319 -5.66 20.57 -2.21
N ALA A 320 -5.50 19.60 -1.32
CA ALA A 320 -6.38 18.45 -1.16
C ALA A 320 -7.85 18.91 -0.98
N GLN A 321 -8.67 18.81 -2.02
CA GLN A 321 -10.02 19.38 -2.03
C GLN A 321 -11.08 18.45 -1.39
N GLY A 322 -10.69 17.24 -1.00
CA GLY A 322 -11.60 16.23 -0.45
C GLY A 322 -10.94 15.21 0.47
N ILE A 323 -11.78 14.39 1.10
CA ILE A 323 -11.36 13.25 1.94
C ILE A 323 -10.49 12.25 1.17
N GLU A 324 -10.72 12.13 -0.14
CA GLU A 324 -9.90 11.29 -1.03
C GLU A 324 -8.43 11.70 -1.05
N ASP A 325 -8.14 12.99 -0.98
CA ASP A 325 -6.77 13.48 -1.02
C ASP A 325 -6.05 13.26 0.32
N LEU A 326 -6.78 13.35 1.44
CA LEU A 326 -6.26 12.92 2.75
C LEU A 326 -5.92 11.43 2.73
N THR A 327 -6.83 10.62 2.17
CA THR A 327 -6.62 9.17 2.01
C THR A 327 -5.41 8.88 1.12
N ARG A 328 -5.27 9.59 -0.01
CA ARG A 328 -4.13 9.46 -0.92
C ARG A 328 -2.82 9.84 -0.24
N ALA A 329 -2.81 10.89 0.58
CA ALA A 329 -1.61 11.30 1.32
C ALA A 329 -1.16 10.24 2.35
N VAL A 330 -2.10 9.48 2.93
CA VAL A 330 -1.79 8.35 3.83
C VAL A 330 -1.30 7.13 3.04
N GLU A 331 -2.02 6.76 1.98
CA GLU A 331 -1.75 5.52 1.22
C GLU A 331 -0.51 5.63 0.33
N TYR A 332 -0.25 6.81 -0.23
CA TYR A 332 0.79 7.05 -1.22
C TYR A 332 1.60 8.31 -0.87
N PRO A 333 2.37 8.31 0.23
CA PRO A 333 3.23 9.43 0.59
C PRO A 333 4.27 9.66 -0.51
N ASP A 334 4.44 10.91 -0.94
CA ASP A 334 5.40 11.28 -1.98
C ASP A 334 6.83 11.06 -1.47
N PRO A 335 7.60 10.11 -2.02
CA PRO A 335 8.95 9.82 -1.54
C PRO A 335 9.95 10.95 -1.86
N SER A 336 9.59 11.88 -2.76
CA SER A 336 10.41 13.03 -3.10
C SER A 336 10.18 14.24 -2.20
N ASP A 337 9.05 14.30 -1.49
CA ASP A 337 8.78 15.31 -0.46
C ASP A 337 9.41 14.85 0.87
N PRO A 338 10.44 15.53 1.39
CA PRO A 338 11.06 15.16 2.66
C PRO A 338 10.10 15.29 3.85
N PHE A 339 8.97 15.96 3.66
CA PHE A 339 7.93 16.17 4.66
C PHE A 339 6.70 15.26 4.47
N SER A 340 6.72 14.34 3.49
CA SER A 340 5.58 13.47 3.18
C SER A 340 5.13 12.60 4.36
N SER A 341 6.06 12.17 5.21
CA SER A 341 5.72 11.39 6.43
C SER A 341 4.88 12.20 7.43
N TYR A 342 5.15 13.50 7.58
CA TYR A 342 4.36 14.39 8.42
C TYR A 342 3.01 14.70 7.79
N ARG A 343 2.97 14.91 6.47
CA ARG A 343 1.73 15.06 5.71
C ARG A 343 0.80 13.84 5.87
N ALA A 344 1.36 12.63 5.72
CA ALA A 344 0.61 11.39 5.91
C ALA A 344 0.07 11.27 7.34
N LYS A 345 0.88 11.61 8.34
CA LYS A 345 0.46 11.60 9.75
C LYS A 345 -0.66 12.61 10.03
N GLY A 346 -0.52 13.86 9.58
CA GLY A 346 -1.56 14.89 9.73
C GLY A 346 -2.86 14.50 9.02
N SER A 347 -2.74 13.91 7.83
CA SER A 347 -3.88 13.40 7.06
C SER A 347 -4.58 12.24 7.74
N GLN A 348 -3.84 11.30 8.34
CA GLN A 348 -4.43 10.21 9.14
C GLN A 348 -5.17 10.76 10.36
N GLU A 349 -4.59 11.72 11.09
CA GLU A 349 -5.28 12.33 12.23
C GLU A 349 -6.56 13.08 11.82
N ALA A 350 -6.53 13.77 10.68
CA ALA A 350 -7.73 14.39 10.10
C ALA A 350 -8.81 13.35 9.77
N LEU A 351 -8.44 12.23 9.12
CA LEU A 351 -9.36 11.12 8.84
C LEU A 351 -9.95 10.52 10.13
N ASP A 352 -9.14 10.35 11.18
CA ASP A 352 -9.60 9.84 12.46
C ASP A 352 -10.56 10.80 13.17
N ILE A 353 -10.37 12.12 13.01
CA ILE A 353 -11.31 13.14 13.51
C ILE A 353 -12.63 13.03 12.74
N LEU A 354 -12.57 13.02 11.41
CA LEU A 354 -13.76 12.94 10.55
C LEU A 354 -14.57 11.67 10.85
N ALA A 355 -13.91 10.52 10.95
CA ALA A 355 -14.54 9.24 11.29
C ALA A 355 -15.18 9.25 12.68
N ARG A 356 -14.54 9.84 13.69
CA ARG A 356 -15.11 9.96 15.06
C ARG A 356 -16.37 10.81 15.13
N HIS A 357 -16.57 11.69 14.16
CA HIS A 357 -17.70 12.59 14.07
C HIS A 357 -18.70 12.20 12.95
N ASP A 358 -18.58 10.98 12.41
CA ASP A 358 -19.40 10.46 11.32
C ASP A 358 -19.44 11.38 10.08
N VAL A 359 -18.34 12.10 9.81
CA VAL A 359 -18.22 13.02 8.69
C VAL A 359 -17.63 12.30 7.47
N THR A 360 -18.47 12.09 6.45
CA THR A 360 -18.09 11.49 5.17
C THR A 360 -17.97 12.50 4.02
N ASP A 361 -18.25 13.76 4.29
CA ASP A 361 -18.16 14.88 3.35
C ASP A 361 -17.63 16.10 4.10
N LEU A 362 -16.60 16.76 3.53
CA LEU A 362 -16.00 17.94 4.16
C LEU A 362 -17.02 19.05 4.40
N SER A 363 -18.13 19.11 3.66
CA SER A 363 -19.22 20.08 3.85
C SER A 363 -19.85 20.07 5.25
N ARG A 364 -19.68 18.96 5.98
CA ARG A 364 -20.20 18.78 7.33
C ARG A 364 -19.19 19.19 8.41
N THR A 365 -17.93 19.45 8.04
CA THR A 365 -16.83 19.71 8.98
C THR A 365 -17.13 20.88 9.91
N TRP A 366 -17.74 21.96 9.40
CA TRP A 366 -18.06 23.12 10.21
C TRP A 366 -19.09 22.87 11.30
N ASP A 367 -20.02 21.95 11.06
CA ASP A 367 -21.15 21.70 11.94
C ASP A 367 -20.91 20.52 12.88
N ASP A 368 -20.23 19.49 12.39
CA ASP A 368 -20.09 18.21 13.10
C ASP A 368 -18.75 18.05 13.82
N VAL A 369 -17.71 18.73 13.36
CA VAL A 369 -16.39 18.70 14.02
C VAL A 369 -16.29 19.85 15.03
N PRO A 370 -15.85 19.59 16.27
CA PRO A 370 -15.62 20.64 17.26
C PRO A 370 -14.62 21.69 16.76
N SER A 371 -14.87 22.97 17.06
CA SER A 371 -14.02 24.08 16.60
C SER A 371 -12.54 23.94 16.98
N THR A 372 -12.25 23.25 18.09
CA THR A 372 -10.89 22.95 18.55
C THR A 372 -10.14 21.91 17.69
N LYS A 373 -10.85 21.20 16.81
CA LYS A 373 -10.30 20.12 15.97
C LYS A 373 -10.46 20.38 14.47
N ARG A 374 -11.39 21.26 14.07
CA ARG A 374 -11.55 21.69 12.66
C ARG A 374 -10.27 22.22 12.03
N GLY A 375 -9.49 22.99 12.80
CA GLY A 375 -8.25 23.59 12.30
C GLY A 375 -7.31 22.54 11.71
N LEU A 376 -7.13 21.42 12.41
CA LEU A 376 -6.27 20.32 11.96
C LEU A 376 -6.82 19.64 10.69
N VAL A 377 -8.14 19.45 10.61
CA VAL A 377 -8.78 18.88 9.41
C VAL A 377 -8.53 19.77 8.21
N PHE A 378 -8.81 21.08 8.34
CA PHE A 378 -8.62 22.00 7.22
C PHE A 378 -7.16 22.21 6.85
N GLU A 379 -6.26 22.25 7.84
CA GLU A 379 -4.81 22.31 7.59
C GLU A 379 -4.34 21.10 6.78
N ALA A 380 -4.75 19.89 7.15
CA ALA A 380 -4.43 18.68 6.41
C ALA A 380 -5.00 18.69 4.99
N THR A 381 -6.24 19.17 4.80
CA THR A 381 -6.85 19.33 3.45
C THR A 381 -6.17 20.44 2.65
N GLU A 382 -5.61 21.46 3.28
CA GLU A 382 -4.76 22.41 2.55
C GLU A 382 -3.34 21.86 2.32
N GLY A 383 -3.08 20.59 2.62
CA GLY A 383 -1.78 19.96 2.35
C GLY A 383 -0.70 20.30 3.36
N GLY A 384 -1.08 20.61 4.61
CA GLY A 384 -0.14 20.72 5.72
C GLY A 384 0.82 19.54 5.76
N ASN A 385 2.13 19.82 5.75
CA ASN A 385 3.19 18.82 5.74
C ASN A 385 4.21 19.03 6.85
N LEU A 386 3.97 19.96 7.79
CA LEU A 386 4.80 20.11 8.97
C LEU A 386 4.15 19.44 10.19
N PRO A 387 4.92 19.13 11.26
CA PRO A 387 4.32 18.65 12.50
C PRO A 387 3.35 19.68 13.10
N GLU A 388 2.24 19.23 13.70
CA GLU A 388 1.14 20.08 14.25
C GLU A 388 1.61 21.26 15.13
N LYS A 389 2.75 21.12 15.82
CA LYS A 389 3.28 22.15 16.73
C LYS A 389 4.43 22.95 16.13
N PHE A 390 4.67 22.82 14.83
CA PHE A 390 5.73 23.54 14.16
C PHE A 390 5.46 25.05 14.27
N PRO A 391 6.48 25.88 14.53
CA PRO A 391 6.25 27.30 14.75
C PRO A 391 5.67 27.98 13.49
N VAL A 392 4.53 28.65 13.66
CA VAL A 392 3.90 29.61 12.72
C VAL A 392 3.36 29.01 11.42
N ILE A 393 4.16 28.22 10.72
CA ILE A 393 3.86 27.67 9.39
C ILE A 393 3.46 26.21 9.47
N ASP A 394 2.63 25.80 8.52
CA ASP A 394 1.94 24.50 8.52
C ASP A 394 2.29 23.71 7.23
N ARG A 395 2.69 24.40 6.15
CA ARG A 395 3.10 23.80 4.87
C ARG A 395 4.36 24.45 4.31
N VAL A 396 5.23 23.63 3.72
CA VAL A 396 6.42 24.06 2.96
C VAL A 396 6.45 23.39 1.60
N GLU A 397 6.71 24.18 0.56
CA GLU A 397 6.80 23.73 -0.82
C GLU A 397 8.07 24.31 -1.45
N GLN A 398 8.74 23.56 -2.32
CA GLN A 398 9.89 24.08 -3.04
C GLN A 398 9.42 24.89 -4.25
N GLY A 399 9.74 26.18 -4.27
CA GLY A 399 9.52 27.08 -5.39
C GLY A 399 10.42 26.76 -6.58
N ALA A 400 10.05 27.29 -7.75
CA ALA A 400 10.81 27.08 -8.99
C ALA A 400 12.23 27.68 -8.95
N ASP A 401 12.48 28.63 -8.05
CA ASP A 401 13.78 29.26 -7.80
C ASP A 401 14.64 28.50 -6.77
N GLY A 402 14.15 27.36 -6.27
CA GLY A 402 14.80 26.55 -5.25
C GLY A 402 14.59 27.06 -3.82
N MET A 403 13.93 28.21 -3.63
CA MET A 403 13.56 28.73 -2.33
C MET A 403 12.26 28.07 -1.84
N LEU A 404 12.06 28.05 -0.52
CA LEU A 404 10.85 27.52 0.09
C LEU A 404 9.72 28.56 0.04
N GLU A 405 8.56 28.12 -0.45
CA GLU A 405 7.29 28.77 -0.21
C GLU A 405 6.72 28.23 1.11
N VAL A 406 6.61 29.10 2.12
CA VAL A 406 6.09 28.72 3.43
C VAL A 406 4.66 29.24 3.59
N THR A 407 3.77 28.38 4.06
CA THR A 407 2.35 28.68 4.20
C THR A 407 1.88 28.42 5.63
N SER A 408 1.20 29.40 6.20
CA SER A 408 0.41 29.23 7.43
C SER A 408 -1.05 29.14 7.06
N THR A 409 -1.72 28.08 7.50
CA THR A 409 -3.15 27.87 7.30
C THR A 409 -3.86 28.17 8.61
N LYS A 410 -4.89 29.03 8.56
CA LYS A 410 -5.68 29.41 9.73
C LYS A 410 -7.16 29.22 9.41
N THR A 411 -7.86 28.54 10.30
CA THR A 411 -9.30 28.33 10.19
C THR A 411 -10.03 29.32 11.09
N LEU A 412 -11.01 30.03 10.55
CA LEU A 412 -11.81 30.98 11.32
C LEU A 412 -13.29 30.84 10.94
N ASP A 413 -14.14 30.63 11.94
CA ASP A 413 -15.60 30.62 11.78
C ASP A 413 -16.14 32.02 12.15
N PRO A 414 -16.39 32.92 11.17
CA PRO A 414 -16.76 34.31 11.45
C PRO A 414 -18.15 34.44 12.09
N THR A 415 -18.95 33.38 12.09
CA THR A 415 -20.28 33.34 12.71
C THR A 415 -20.20 33.30 14.25
N LEU A 416 -19.05 32.91 14.81
CA LEU A 416 -18.88 32.85 16.26
C LEU A 416 -18.75 34.26 16.84
N LYS A 417 -19.56 34.54 17.87
CA LYS A 417 -19.61 35.84 18.56
C LYS A 417 -18.26 36.37 19.04
N SER A 418 -17.32 35.48 19.34
CA SER A 418 -15.96 35.82 19.78
C SER A 418 -15.16 36.60 18.72
N TYR A 419 -15.49 36.43 17.44
CA TYR A 419 -14.74 37.06 16.35
C TYR A 419 -15.28 38.42 15.93
N GLY A 420 -16.55 38.76 16.15
CA GLY A 420 -17.13 40.04 15.69
C GLY A 420 -16.22 41.27 15.88
N PRO A 421 -15.89 41.67 17.13
CA PRO A 421 -15.05 42.84 17.38
C PRO A 421 -13.55 42.59 17.18
N LYS A 422 -13.11 41.33 17.05
CA LYS A 422 -11.69 40.95 17.00
C LYS A 422 -11.23 40.47 15.63
N PHE A 423 -12.12 40.26 14.68
CA PHE A 423 -11.88 39.61 13.39
C PHE A 423 -10.65 40.17 12.69
N GLU A 424 -10.65 41.49 12.46
CA GLU A 424 -9.54 42.17 11.80
C GLU A 424 -8.25 42.13 12.62
N SER A 425 -8.32 42.33 13.93
CA SER A 425 -7.15 42.31 14.81
C SER A 425 -6.51 40.92 14.91
N THR A 426 -7.32 39.86 14.90
CA THR A 426 -6.86 38.47 14.99
C THR A 426 -6.11 38.09 13.73
N ILE A 427 -6.67 38.36 12.55
CA ILE A 427 -6.02 38.00 11.28
C ILE A 427 -4.74 38.83 11.09
N ASN A 428 -4.74 40.12 11.48
CA ASN A 428 -3.52 40.94 11.50
C ASN A 428 -2.45 40.42 12.47
N GLY A 429 -2.84 39.68 13.51
CA GLY A 429 -1.91 38.93 14.35
C GLY A 429 -1.21 37.84 13.55
N TYR A 430 -1.97 37.00 12.86
CA TYR A 430 -1.43 35.94 12.01
C TYR A 430 -0.54 36.47 10.89
N VAL A 431 -0.94 37.56 10.21
CA VAL A 431 -0.10 38.21 9.19
C VAL A 431 1.25 38.62 9.76
N ARG A 432 1.27 39.20 10.98
CA ARG A 432 2.51 39.60 11.64
C ARG A 432 3.39 38.40 12.00
N ASP A 433 2.78 37.33 12.50
CA ASP A 433 3.50 36.11 12.88
C ASP A 433 4.15 35.48 11.64
N VAL A 434 3.41 35.39 10.52
CA VAL A 434 3.92 34.89 9.24
C VAL A 434 5.02 35.81 8.68
N ALA A 435 4.82 37.13 8.69
CA ALA A 435 5.82 38.09 8.23
C ALA A 435 7.12 38.01 9.04
N ALA A 436 7.01 37.77 10.35
CA ALA A 436 8.14 37.65 11.27
C ALA A 436 8.78 36.26 11.27
N PHE A 437 8.24 35.29 10.50
CA PHE A 437 8.80 33.95 10.44
C PHE A 437 10.18 33.98 9.76
N ASP A 438 11.19 33.56 10.53
CA ASP A 438 12.61 33.55 10.16
C ASP A 438 13.20 32.14 10.40
N GLY A 439 12.46 31.12 9.97
CA GLY A 439 12.80 29.72 10.20
C GLY A 439 12.32 29.18 11.55
N GLY A 440 12.47 27.87 11.72
CA GLY A 440 11.97 27.16 12.90
C GLY A 440 12.51 25.74 12.97
N ARG A 441 12.50 25.16 14.18
CA ARG A 441 12.90 23.78 14.41
C ARG A 441 11.96 23.11 15.40
N LEU A 442 11.56 21.88 15.09
CA LEU A 442 10.80 21.03 15.98
C LEU A 442 11.26 19.57 15.82
N GLY A 443 11.96 19.06 16.82
CA GLY A 443 12.61 17.75 16.74
C GLY A 443 13.67 17.72 15.62
N GLU A 444 13.47 16.81 14.67
CA GLU A 444 14.33 16.62 13.49
C GLU A 444 13.96 17.52 12.31
N VAL A 445 12.76 18.13 12.33
CA VAL A 445 12.30 19.04 11.28
C VAL A 445 12.90 20.42 11.52
N SER A 446 13.55 20.97 10.50
CA SER A 446 14.11 22.32 10.51
C SER A 446 13.83 23.02 9.20
N VAL A 447 13.36 24.27 9.28
CA VAL A 447 13.20 25.18 8.13
C VAL A 447 14.15 26.34 8.38
N SER A 448 15.10 26.55 7.48
CA SER A 448 16.14 27.56 7.65
C SER A 448 15.72 28.90 7.05
N SER A 449 16.01 30.01 7.73
CA SER A 449 15.61 31.35 7.29
C SER A 449 16.16 31.72 5.92
N ASP A 450 17.40 31.33 5.63
CA ASP A 450 18.09 31.57 4.36
C ASP A 450 17.45 30.85 3.17
N THR A 451 16.61 29.85 3.43
CA THR A 451 15.86 29.12 2.39
C THR A 451 14.43 29.63 2.20
N VAL A 452 13.92 30.54 3.04
CA VAL A 452 12.53 31.03 2.93
C VAL A 452 12.43 32.12 1.86
N GLY A 453 11.72 31.84 0.76
CA GLY A 453 11.44 32.78 -0.31
C GLY A 453 10.12 33.50 -0.12
N THR A 454 9.02 32.81 -0.38
CA THR A 454 7.65 33.38 -0.33
C THR A 454 6.96 32.99 0.96
N ARG A 455 6.21 33.95 1.55
CA ARG A 455 5.39 33.73 2.74
C ARG A 455 3.92 33.87 2.38
N THR A 456 3.11 32.87 2.71
CA THR A 456 1.67 32.85 2.45
C THR A 456 0.89 32.65 3.74
N LEU A 457 -0.18 33.43 3.94
CA LEU A 457 -1.22 33.17 4.92
C LEU A 457 -2.49 32.74 4.20
N GLU A 458 -2.91 31.50 4.40
CA GLU A 458 -4.17 30.95 3.91
C GLU A 458 -5.21 31.00 5.03
N LEU A 459 -6.25 31.81 4.87
CA LEU A 459 -7.39 31.87 5.80
C LEU A 459 -8.55 31.04 5.25
N VAL A 460 -8.84 29.93 5.91
CA VAL A 460 -9.99 29.08 5.63
C VAL A 460 -11.19 29.57 6.43
N VAL A 461 -12.29 29.87 5.74
CA VAL A 461 -13.55 30.32 6.34
C VAL A 461 -14.72 29.48 5.84
N ARG A 462 -15.80 29.48 6.63
CA ARG A 462 -17.07 28.86 6.23
C ARG A 462 -17.64 29.61 5.01
N PRO A 463 -18.25 28.94 4.01
CA PRO A 463 -18.79 29.62 2.85
C PRO A 463 -19.97 30.49 3.25
N ASP A 464 -20.17 31.59 2.51
CA ASP A 464 -21.30 32.52 2.68
C ASP A 464 -21.47 33.07 4.13
N SER A 465 -20.41 33.01 4.94
CA SER A 465 -20.46 33.33 6.38
C SER A 465 -19.93 34.71 6.73
N LEU A 466 -19.29 35.38 5.77
CA LEU A 466 -18.71 36.71 5.93
C LEU A 466 -19.78 37.80 5.76
N SER A 467 -19.84 38.71 6.73
CA SER A 467 -20.62 39.95 6.58
C SER A 467 -19.93 40.94 5.63
N PRO A 468 -20.66 41.92 5.05
CA PRO A 468 -20.06 42.96 4.21
C PRO A 468 -18.90 43.70 4.89
N ALA A 469 -19.03 44.01 6.19
CA ALA A 469 -17.97 44.66 6.96
C ALA A 469 -16.72 43.77 7.12
N GLN A 470 -16.89 42.44 7.18
CA GLN A 470 -15.77 41.50 7.22
C GLN A 470 -15.08 41.38 5.85
N HIS A 471 -15.83 41.42 4.74
CA HIS A 471 -15.21 41.52 3.41
C HIS A 471 -14.35 42.77 3.28
N GLU A 472 -14.86 43.93 3.68
CA GLU A 472 -14.07 45.17 3.68
C GLU A 472 -12.83 45.08 4.59
N ALA A 473 -12.93 44.39 5.73
CA ALA A 473 -11.79 44.14 6.61
C ALA A 473 -10.74 43.22 5.95
N LEU A 474 -11.16 42.18 5.23
CA LEU A 474 -10.24 41.28 4.51
C LEU A 474 -9.46 42.01 3.42
N GLU A 475 -10.06 42.98 2.72
CA GLU A 475 -9.34 43.80 1.74
C GLU A 475 -8.28 44.69 2.42
N ARG A 476 -8.59 45.33 3.55
CA ARG A 476 -7.59 46.09 4.33
C ARG A 476 -6.46 45.19 4.84
N ILE A 477 -6.78 43.96 5.26
CA ILE A 477 -5.78 42.97 5.70
C ILE A 477 -4.89 42.57 4.51
N ARG A 478 -5.46 42.34 3.33
CA ARG A 478 -4.73 42.00 2.11
C ARG A 478 -3.69 43.06 1.77
N GLU A 479 -4.10 44.33 1.70
CA GLU A 479 -3.18 45.45 1.45
C GLU A 479 -2.05 45.51 2.49
N ARG A 480 -2.39 45.30 3.76
CA ARG A 480 -1.39 45.30 4.84
C ARG A 480 -0.43 44.10 4.74
N ALA A 481 -0.93 42.91 4.43
CA ALA A 481 -0.12 41.71 4.29
C ALA A 481 0.87 41.85 3.14
N GLU A 482 0.41 42.38 2.00
CA GLU A 482 1.28 42.69 0.86
C GLU A 482 2.38 43.69 1.23
N GLY A 483 2.04 44.75 1.97
CA GLY A 483 3.01 45.69 2.52
C GLY A 483 4.03 45.08 3.51
N GLN A 484 3.76 43.87 4.02
CA GLN A 484 4.66 43.10 4.90
C GLN A 484 5.32 41.92 4.18
N GLY A 485 5.17 41.81 2.86
CA GLY A 485 5.75 40.70 2.08
C GLY A 485 5.04 39.36 2.31
N VAL A 486 3.79 39.36 2.73
CA VAL A 486 2.96 38.17 2.95
C VAL A 486 1.85 38.12 1.91
N LYS A 487 1.79 37.03 1.15
CA LYS A 487 0.66 36.73 0.26
C LYS A 487 -0.53 36.28 1.10
N PHE A 488 -1.60 37.06 1.13
CA PHE A 488 -2.82 36.71 1.87
C PHE A 488 -3.87 36.08 0.95
N VAL A 489 -4.34 34.88 1.27
CA VAL A 489 -5.33 34.14 0.48
C VAL A 489 -6.50 33.76 1.38
N VAL A 490 -7.72 34.02 0.95
CA VAL A 490 -8.94 33.58 1.64
C VAL A 490 -9.55 32.43 0.85
N LYS A 491 -9.87 31.34 1.53
CA LYS A 491 -10.48 30.14 0.95
C LYS A 491 -11.79 29.85 1.66
N GLU A 492 -12.88 29.84 0.91
CA GLU A 492 -14.16 29.34 1.41
C GLU A 492 -14.21 27.83 1.21
N ARG A 493 -14.30 27.07 2.31
CA ARG A 493 -14.34 25.60 2.27
C ARG A 493 -15.66 25.10 2.80
N PRO A 494 -16.32 24.16 2.07
CA PRO A 494 -17.65 23.68 2.43
C PRO A 494 -17.70 23.16 3.85
#